data_AF-A0A536LJ00-F1
#
_entry.id   AF-A0A536LJ00-F1
#
_cell.length_a   1.000
_cell.length_b   1.000
_cell.length_c   1.000
_cell.angle_alpha   90.00
_cell.angle_beta   90.00
_cell.angle_gamma   90.00
#
_symmetry.space_group_name_H-M   'P 1'
#
loop_
_entity.id
_entity.type
_entity.pdbx_description
1 polymer ?
#
loop_
_entity_poly.entity_id
_entity_poly.type
_entity_poly.pdbx_seq_one_letter_code
_entity_poly.pdbx_strand_id
1 'polypeptide(L)' 'MLVEPMAGAAAEDNFNPLGRVFSAASVLVCTSNSLAGDGPALGTLATDAQLSDVLATAGFTRFRRATETPFNRIFEARL' A
#
# COMPACT_ATOMS: atom_id res chain seq x y z
N MET A 1 -10.14 -1.05 -8.59
CA MET A 1 -9.05 -2.05 -8.52
C MET A 1 -7.83 -1.32 -8.01
N LEU A 2 -7.14 -1.87 -7.01
CA LEU A 2 -5.92 -1.31 -6.44
C LEU A 2 -4.82 -2.37 -6.53
N VAL A 3 -3.60 -1.98 -6.90
CA VAL A 3 -2.45 -2.89 -7.02
C VAL A 3 -1.29 -2.25 -6.25
N GLU A 4 -0.86 -2.90 -5.19
CA GLU A 4 0.23 -2.42 -4.35
C GLU A 4 1.35 -3.46 -4.27
N PRO A 5 2.60 -3.04 -4.02
CA PRO A 5 3.68 -3.96 -3.70
C PRO A 5 3.31 -4.91 -2.54
N MET A 6 3.93 -6.08 -2.54
CA MET A 6 3.81 -7.03 -1.44
C MET A 6 4.39 -6.40 -0.18
N ALA A 7 3.53 -6.25 0.83
CA ALA A 7 3.89 -5.78 2.15
C ALA A 7 3.16 -6.58 3.23
N GLY A 8 3.89 -6.92 4.28
CA GLY A 8 3.33 -7.53 5.49
C GLY A 8 2.72 -6.51 6.44
N ALA A 9 2.06 -7.00 7.49
CA ALA A 9 1.39 -6.16 8.47
C ALA A 9 2.37 -5.59 9.51
N ALA A 10 3.44 -6.32 9.80
CA ALA A 10 4.53 -5.88 10.67
C ALA A 10 5.74 -5.43 9.82
N ALA A 11 6.61 -4.61 10.41
CA ALA A 11 7.81 -4.13 9.71
C ALA A 11 8.75 -5.30 9.37
N GLU A 12 8.86 -6.26 10.28
CA GLU A 12 9.73 -7.43 10.20
C GLU A 12 9.37 -8.35 9.03
N ASP A 13 8.08 -8.44 8.67
CA ASP A 13 7.60 -9.19 7.51
C ASP A 13 8.23 -8.67 6.20
N ASN A 14 8.64 -7.40 6.21
CA ASN A 14 9.23 -6.70 5.08
C ASN A 14 10.77 -6.72 5.07
N PHE A 15 11.42 -7.44 6.01
CA PHE A 15 12.88 -7.57 6.08
C PHE A 15 13.41 -8.58 5.06
N ASN A 16 13.06 -8.35 3.81
CA ASN A 16 13.45 -9.14 2.66
C ASN A 16 13.90 -8.19 1.52
N PRO A 17 14.47 -8.70 0.41
CA PRO A 17 14.92 -7.84 -0.68
C PRO A 17 13.81 -6.95 -1.28
N LEU A 18 12.57 -7.44 -1.37
CA LEU A 18 11.46 -6.65 -1.91
C LEU A 18 11.08 -5.52 -0.98
N GLY A 19 10.91 -5.79 0.31
CA GLY A 19 10.59 -4.73 1.28
C GLY A 19 11.68 -3.66 1.36
N ARG A 20 12.96 -4.03 1.19
CA ARG A 20 14.06 -3.05 1.08
C ARG A 20 13.97 -2.18 -0.17
N VAL A 21 13.72 -2.78 -1.33
CA VAL A 21 13.58 -2.03 -2.59
C VAL A 21 12.38 -1.09 -2.54
N PHE A 22 11.22 -1.60 -2.11
CA PHE A 22 9.99 -0.82 -2.10
C PHE A 22 9.96 0.26 -1.01
N SER A 23 10.54 0.01 0.17
CA SER A 23 10.67 1.07 1.19
C SER A 23 11.57 2.21 0.72
N ALA A 24 12.73 1.90 0.13
CA ALA A 24 13.62 2.92 -0.42
C ALA A 24 12.96 3.70 -1.56
N ALA A 25 12.35 3.00 -2.52
CA ALA A 25 11.63 3.63 -3.62
C ALA A 25 10.47 4.51 -3.14
N SER A 26 9.71 4.05 -2.14
CA SER A 26 8.60 4.81 -1.57
C SER A 26 9.05 6.13 -0.97
N VAL A 27 10.09 6.09 -0.14
CA VAL A 27 10.60 7.29 0.53
C VAL A 27 11.07 8.32 -0.49
N LEU A 28 11.75 7.87 -1.54
CA LEU A 28 12.34 8.76 -2.54
C LEU A 28 11.32 9.30 -3.55
N VAL A 29 10.25 8.53 -3.85
CA VAL A 29 9.33 8.84 -4.95
C VAL A 29 7.90 9.10 -4.45
N CYS A 30 7.25 8.10 -3.87
CA CYS A 30 5.81 8.15 -3.60
C CYS A 30 5.48 9.01 -2.37
N THR A 31 6.17 8.75 -1.26
CA THR A 31 5.95 9.43 0.02
C THR A 31 6.38 10.89 -0.07
N SER A 32 7.53 11.17 -0.68
CA SER A 32 8.02 12.54 -0.91
C SER A 32 7.04 13.34 -1.78
N ASN A 33 6.55 12.77 -2.88
CA ASN A 33 5.57 13.42 -3.74
C ASN A 33 4.23 13.67 -3.03
N SER A 34 3.75 12.71 -2.24
CA SER A 34 2.52 12.88 -1.46
C SER A 34 2.66 14.05 -0.47
N LEU A 35 3.75 14.08 0.30
CA LEU A 35 4.01 15.14 1.28
C LEU A 35 4.18 16.52 0.63
N ALA A 36 4.75 16.59 -0.57
CA ALA A 36 4.87 17.86 -1.30
C ALA A 36 3.52 18.48 -1.70
N GLY A 37 2.45 17.67 -1.73
CA GLY A 37 1.07 18.11 -1.95
C GLY A 37 0.18 18.02 -0.71
N ASP A 38 0.77 18.07 0.50
CA ASP A 38 0.06 17.93 1.79
C ASP A 38 -0.76 16.63 1.93
N GLY A 39 -0.37 15.59 1.18
CA GLY A 39 -0.99 14.28 1.18
C GLY A 39 -0.48 13.34 2.28
N PRO A 40 -1.12 12.17 2.48
CA PRO A 40 -0.74 11.22 3.50
C PRO A 40 0.58 10.51 3.15
N ALA A 41 1.42 10.29 4.16
CA ALA A 41 2.67 9.55 4.03
C ALA A 41 2.48 8.01 4.12
N LEU A 42 1.48 7.45 3.42
CA LEU A 42 1.16 6.02 3.47
C LEU A 42 2.31 5.15 2.95
N GLY A 43 2.88 5.54 1.80
CA GLY A 43 3.93 4.80 1.11
C GLY A 43 3.49 3.45 0.54
N THR A 44 4.42 2.75 -0.11
CA THR A 44 4.16 1.45 -0.78
C THR A 44 4.02 0.27 0.18
N LEU A 45 4.48 0.42 1.43
CA LEU A 45 4.37 -0.60 2.47
C LEU A 45 3.15 -0.41 3.36
N ALA A 46 2.17 0.39 2.93
CA ALA A 46 0.91 0.51 3.64
C ALA A 46 0.25 -0.86 3.81
N THR A 47 -0.22 -1.10 5.03
CA THR A 47 -0.91 -2.35 5.38
C THR A 47 -2.29 -2.40 4.73
N ASP A 48 -2.84 -3.60 4.55
CA ASP A 48 -4.20 -3.78 4.02
C ASP A 48 -5.25 -3.01 4.85
N ALA A 49 -5.05 -2.92 6.17
CA ALA A 49 -5.93 -2.17 7.06
C ALA A 49 -5.89 -0.68 6.73
N GLN A 50 -4.70 -0.09 6.62
CA GLN A 50 -4.55 1.32 6.25
C GLN A 50 -5.13 1.60 4.85
N LEU A 51 -4.93 0.70 3.89
CA LEU A 51 -5.51 0.83 2.55
C LEU A 51 -7.05 0.73 2.60
N SER A 52 -7.59 -0.17 3.41
CA SER A 52 -9.02 -0.30 3.64
C SER A 52 -9.62 0.98 4.22
N ASP A 53 -8.97 1.59 5.20
CA ASP A 53 -9.43 2.82 5.85
C ASP A 53 -9.44 4.00 4.87
N VAL A 54 -8.40 4.12 4.05
CA VAL A 54 -8.32 5.15 3.00
C VAL A 54 -9.43 4.97 1.97
N LEU A 55 -9.67 3.73 1.51
CA LEU A 55 -10.74 3.45 0.54
C LEU A 55 -12.13 3.65 1.14
N ALA A 56 -12.33 3.28 2.39
CA ALA A 56 -13.58 3.54 3.10
C ALA A 56 -13.86 5.04 3.20
N THR A 57 -12.84 5.84 3.55
CA THR A 57 -12.93 7.31 3.59
C THR A 57 -13.25 7.89 2.20
N ALA A 58 -12.74 7.26 1.14
CA ALA A 58 -13.05 7.63 -0.25
C ALA A 58 -14.44 7.15 -0.75
N GLY A 59 -15.25 6.52 0.10
CA GLY A 59 -16.62 6.12 -0.22
C GLY A 59 -16.78 4.70 -0.78
N PHE A 60 -15.72 3.89 -0.83
CA PHE A 60 -15.85 2.48 -1.19
C PHE A 60 -16.45 1.68 -0.02
N THR A 61 -17.46 0.84 -0.31
CA THR A 61 -18.18 0.05 0.70
C THR A 61 -17.66 -1.36 0.82
N ARG A 62 -16.93 -1.86 -0.19
CA ARG A 62 -16.34 -3.20 -0.20
C ARG A 62 -14.89 -3.16 -0.61
N PHE A 63 -14.03 -3.74 0.22
CA PHE A 63 -12.60 -3.92 -0.02
C PHE A 63 -12.18 -5.35 0.32
N ARG A 64 -11.46 -6.02 -0.59
CA ARG A 64 -10.85 -7.34 -0.33
C ARG A 64 -9.63 -7.58 -1.21
N ARG A 65 -8.74 -8.45 -0.76
CA ARG A 65 -7.69 -9.01 -1.62
C ARG A 65 -8.33 -9.92 -2.67
N ALA A 66 -8.12 -9.60 -3.95
CA ALA A 66 -8.64 -10.34 -5.09
C ALA A 66 -7.71 -11.48 -5.49
N THR A 67 -6.40 -11.22 -5.48
CA THR A 67 -5.33 -12.18 -5.73
C THR A 67 -3.99 -11.59 -5.30
N GLU A 68 -2.93 -12.37 -5.31
CA GLU A 68 -1.57 -11.93 -4.99
C GLU A 68 -0.52 -12.74 -5.75
N THR A 69 0.67 -12.15 -5.83
CA THR A 69 1.90 -12.80 -6.28
C THR A 69 2.99 -12.51 -5.26
N PRO A 70 4.20 -13.11 -5.36
CA PRO A 70 5.29 -12.75 -4.46
C PRO A 70 5.66 -11.25 -4.47
N PHE A 71 5.29 -10.51 -5.52
CA PHE A 71 5.65 -9.09 -5.70
C PHE A 71 4.52 -8.13 -5.41
N ASN A 72 3.26 -8.53 -5.61
CA ASN A 72 2.12 -7.62 -5.60
C ASN A 72 0.91 -8.21 -4.88
N ARG A 73 0.13 -7.32 -4.27
CA ARG A 73 -1.19 -7.58 -3.70
C ARG A 73 -2.21 -6.83 -4.54
N ILE A 74 -3.23 -7.52 -5.02
CA ILE A 74 -4.25 -6.97 -5.91
C ILE A 74 -5.57 -6.96 -5.15
N PHE A 75 -6.24 -5.81 -5.13
CA PHE A 75 -7.48 -5.61 -4.39
C PHE A 75 -8.66 -5.24 -5.30
N GLU A 76 -9.81 -5.82 -4.97
CA GLU A 76 -11.11 -5.37 -5.46
C GLU A 76 -11.64 -4.32 -4.47
N ALA A 77 -11.99 -3.14 -5.00
CA ALA A 77 -12.67 -2.08 -4.28
C ALA A 77 -13.95 -1.74 -5.05
N ARG A 78 -15.12 -1.75 -4.39
CA ARG A 78 -16.43 -1.42 -4.99
C ARG A 78 -17.15 -0.37 -4.15
N LEU A 79 -17.88 0.50 -4.84
CA LEU A 79 -18.86 1.42 -4.24
C LEU A 79 -20.09 0.64 -3.79
#